data_AF-A0A5A5RQ52-F1
#
_entry.id   AF-A0A5A5RQ52-F1
#
_cell.length_a   1.000
_cell.length_b   1.000
_cell.length_c   1.000
_cell.angle_alpha   90.00
_cell.angle_beta   90.00
_cell.angle_gamma   90.00
#
_symmetry.space_group_name_H-M   'P 1'
#
loop_
_entity.id
_entity.type
_entity.pdbx_description
1 polymer ?
#
loop_
_entity_poly.entity_id
_entity_poly.type
_entity_poly.pdbx_seq_one_letter_code
_entity_poly.pdbx_strand_id
1 'polypeptide(L)' 'MTVVLVVQIIWALAAAFLAILVLLHSPKGDGIGGIGGQSQIFTSAKTAEKTLNQVTWALGTVFITLTIVLSAGWLNR' A
#
# COMPACT_ATOMS: atom_id res chain seq x y z
N MET A 1 23.17 -15.80 5.43
CA MET A 1 23.07 -14.72 6.44
C MET A 1 22.88 -13.33 5.83
N THR A 2 23.75 -12.89 4.92
CA THR A 2 23.66 -11.54 4.29
C THR A 2 22.40 -11.32 3.46
N VAL A 3 21.95 -12.31 2.68
CA VAL A 3 20.74 -12.21 1.85
C VAL A 3 19.49 -11.99 2.71
N VAL A 4 19.34 -12.74 3.80
CA VAL A 4 18.21 -12.59 4.73
C VAL A 4 18.17 -11.18 5.32
N LEU A 5 19.33 -10.63 5.68
CA LEU A 5 19.46 -9.30 6.25
C LEU A 5 19.03 -8.20 5.24
N VAL A 6 19.44 -8.32 3.97
CA VAL A 6 18.98 -7.43 2.90
C VAL A 6 17.47 -7.50 2.71
N VAL A 7 16.89 -8.71 2.70
CA VAL A 7 15.44 -8.89 2.55
C VAL A 7 14.68 -8.33 3.75
N GLN A 8 15.20 -8.48 4.98
CA GLN A 8 14.63 -7.87 6.18
C GLN A 8 14.64 -6.34 6.13
N ILE A 9 15.72 -5.73 5.63
CA ILE A 9 15.80 -4.27 5.46
C ILE A 9 14.73 -3.79 4.47
N ILE A 10 14.61 -4.46 3.32
CA ILE A 10 13.60 -4.13 2.31
C ILE A 10 12.18 -4.29 2.87
N TRP A 11 11.93 -5.37 3.62
CA TRP A 11 10.66 -5.60 4.30
C TRP A 11 10.32 -4.51 5.32
N ALA A 12 11.28 -4.10 6.15
CA ALA A 12 11.09 -3.04 7.14
C ALA A 12 10.82 -1.68 6.50
N LEU A 13 11.53 -1.35 5.42
CA LEU A 13 11.29 -0.14 4.65
C LEU A 13 9.90 -0.14 3.99
N ALA A 14 9.49 -1.27 3.41
CA ALA A 14 8.16 -1.43 2.83
C ALA A 14 7.06 -1.25 3.89
N ALA A 15 7.26 -1.77 5.11
CA ALA A 15 6.34 -1.60 6.22
C ALA A 15 6.19 -0.14 6.64
N ALA A 16 7.32 0.57 6.79
CA ALA A 16 7.33 1.99 7.16
C ALA A 16 6.65 2.87 6.10
N PHE A 17 6.95 2.63 4.82
CA PHE A 17 6.30 3.33 3.72
C PHE A 17 4.80 3.05 3.68
N LEU A 18 4.37 1.79 3.85
CA LEU A 18 2.95 1.44 3.93
C LEU A 18 2.23 2.19 5.05
N ALA A 19 2.83 2.23 6.25
CA ALA A 19 2.24 2.94 7.38
C ALA A 19 2.04 4.43 7.06
N ILE A 20 3.04 5.07 6.46
CA ILE A 20 2.95 6.47 6.03
C ILE A 20 1.86 6.64 4.96
N LEU A 21 1.85 5.79 3.92
CA LEU A 21 0.86 5.86 2.83
C LEU A 21 -0.57 5.68 3.34
N VAL A 22 -0.79 4.78 4.29
CA VAL A 22 -2.11 4.54 4.90
C VAL A 22 -2.55 5.75 5.73
N LEU A 23 -1.64 6.36 6.50
CA LEU A 23 -1.96 7.58 7.25
C LEU A 23 -2.23 8.79 6.35
N LEU A 24 -1.58 8.85 5.18
CA LEU A 24 -1.83 9.88 4.17
C LEU A 24 -3.12 9.65 3.38
N HIS A 25 -3.76 8.48 3.49
CA HIS A 25 -5.08 8.31 2.88
C HIS A 25 -6.07 9.21 3.62
N SER A 26 -6.60 10.20 2.89
CA SER A 26 -7.75 10.96 3.37
C SER A 26 -8.88 9.99 3.71
N PRO A 27 -9.59 10.20 4.83
CA PRO A 27 -10.74 9.38 5.17
C PRO A 27 -11.73 9.44 4.01
N LYS A 28 -12.00 8.28 3.39
CA LYS A 28 -12.91 8.15 2.26
C LYS A 28 -14.35 8.37 2.77
N GLY A 29 -14.75 9.64 2.85
CA GLY A 29 -16.05 10.12 3.32
C GLY A 29 -17.14 10.13 2.26
N ASP A 30 -16.99 9.39 1.16
CA ASP A 30 -18.05 9.19 0.16
C ASP A 30 -19.05 8.15 0.67
N GLY A 31 -19.97 8.57 1.55
CA GLY A 31 -21.11 7.74 1.96
C GLY A 31 -22.12 7.51 0.82
N ILE A 32 -23.39 7.28 1.17
CA ILE A 32 -24.53 7.14 0.21
C ILE A 32 -24.74 8.40 -0.66
N GLY A 33 -24.15 9.54 -0.29
CA GLY A 33 -24.19 10.80 -1.06
C GLY A 33 -23.53 10.74 -2.45
N GLY A 34 -22.67 9.75 -2.73
CA GLY A 34 -22.07 9.53 -4.05
C GLY A 34 -22.96 8.75 -5.04
N ILE A 35 -24.06 8.14 -4.57
CA ILE A 35 -24.91 7.25 -5.38
C ILE A 35 -25.92 8.03 -6.26
N GLY A 36 -26.14 9.33 -6.03
CA GLY A 36 -27.24 10.08 -6.65
C GLY A 36 -26.91 11.33 -7.47
N GLY A 37 -25.65 11.79 -7.56
CA GLY A 37 -25.38 13.11 -8.13
C GLY A 37 -24.00 13.26 -8.76
N GLN A 38 -23.93 13.04 -10.08
CA GLN A 38 -23.06 13.76 -11.03
C GLN A 38 -21.79 14.42 -10.44
N SER A 39 -20.80 13.65 -9.98
CA SER A 39 -19.52 14.19 -9.46
C SER A 39 -18.35 14.09 -10.46
N GLN A 40 -18.66 14.02 -11.76
CA GLN A 40 -17.74 13.59 -12.82
C GLN A 40 -17.14 14.72 -13.69
N ILE A 41 -17.12 16.00 -13.29
CA ILE A 41 -16.70 17.05 -14.25
C ILE A 41 -15.56 17.99 -13.79
N PHE A 42 -15.16 18.00 -12.51
CA PHE A 42 -13.92 18.68 -12.10
C PHE A 42 -13.20 17.88 -11.01
N THR A 43 -12.30 16.97 -11.39
CA THR A 43 -11.62 16.14 -10.38
C THR A 43 -10.20 15.71 -10.76
N SER A 44 -9.24 16.62 -10.57
CA SER A 44 -7.82 16.23 -10.46
C SER A 44 -7.52 15.41 -9.20
N ALA A 45 -8.34 15.55 -8.15
CA ALA A 45 -8.18 14.83 -6.89
C ALA A 45 -8.44 13.32 -7.03
N LYS A 46 -9.48 12.91 -7.77
CA LYS A 46 -9.87 11.49 -7.91
C LYS A 46 -8.83 10.66 -8.66
N THR A 47 -8.06 11.26 -9.58
CA THR A 47 -6.96 10.58 -10.28
C THR A 47 -5.76 10.38 -9.35
N ALA A 48 -5.44 11.37 -8.51
CA ALA A 48 -4.38 11.27 -7.51
C ALA A 48 -4.72 10.21 -6.45
N GLU A 49 -5.97 10.20 -5.97
CA GLU A 49 -6.46 9.18 -5.02
C GLU A 49 -6.46 7.78 -5.62
N LYS A 50 -6.87 7.64 -6.89
CA LYS A 50 -6.83 6.35 -7.60
C LYS A 50 -5.40 5.81 -7.72
N THR A 51 -4.45 6.68 -8.05
CA THR A 51 -3.03 6.34 -8.17
C THR A 51 -2.45 5.96 -6.81
N LEU A 52 -2.74 6.75 -5.77
CA LEU A 52 -2.31 6.46 -4.41
C LEU A 52 -2.83 5.10 -3.92
N ASN A 53 -4.09 4.79 -4.19
CA ASN A 53 -4.70 3.50 -3.85
C ASN A 53 -4.04 2.32 -4.60
N GLN A 54 -3.71 2.50 -5.89
CA GLN A 54 -3.00 1.48 -6.68
C GLN A 54 -1.59 1.23 -6.14
N VAL A 55 -0.87 2.30 -5.78
CA VAL A 55 0.47 2.20 -5.18
C VAL A 55 0.40 1.49 -3.82
N THR A 56 -0.54 1.86 -2.94
CA THR A 56 -0.72 1.20 -1.64
C THR A 56 -1.02 -0.28 -1.79
N TRP A 57 -1.85 -0.66 -2.76
CA TRP A 57 -2.18 -2.08 -2.98
C TRP A 57 -0.98 -2.89 -3.50
N ALA A 58 -0.20 -2.31 -4.42
CA ALA A 58 1.04 -2.91 -4.89
C ALA A 58 2.06 -3.09 -3.74
N LEU A 59 2.27 -2.03 -2.94
CA LEU A 59 3.17 -2.05 -1.78
C LEU A 59 2.70 -3.07 -0.73
N GLY A 60 1.39 -3.14 -0.47
CA GLY A 60 0.75 -4.11 0.41
C GLY A 60 1.02 -5.56 -0.02
N THR A 61 0.86 -5.84 -1.30
CA THR A 61 1.11 -7.17 -1.87
C THR A 61 2.59 -7.57 -1.72
N VAL A 62 3.50 -6.65 -2.01
CA VAL A 62 4.95 -6.87 -1.83
C VAL A 62 5.29 -7.15 -0.37
N PHE A 63 4.76 -6.35 0.56
CA PHE A 63 4.98 -6.53 1.99
C PHE A 63 4.50 -7.89 2.50
N ILE A 64 3.28 -8.32 2.12
CA ILE A 64 2.76 -9.63 2.51
C ILE A 64 3.62 -10.76 1.92
N THR A 65 4.01 -10.65 0.65
CA THR A 65 4.85 -11.65 0.00
C THR A 65 6.20 -11.81 0.71
N LEU A 66 6.88 -10.69 1.02
CA LEU A 66 8.13 -10.68 1.78
C LEU A 66 7.95 -11.27 3.18
N THR A 67 6.84 -10.97 3.85
CA THR A 67 6.51 -11.52 5.18
C THR A 67 6.43 -13.04 5.14
N ILE A 68 5.76 -13.60 4.13
CA ILE A 68 5.65 -15.06 3.96
C ILE A 68 7.03 -15.67 3.70
N VAL A 69 7.82 -15.09 2.79
CA VAL A 69 9.15 -15.61 2.44
C VAL A 69 10.10 -15.62 3.64
N LEU A 70 10.11 -14.54 4.42
CA LEU A 70 10.92 -14.44 5.65
C LEU A 70 10.42 -15.40 6.73
N SER A 71 9.11 -15.47 6.95
CA SER A 71 8.50 -16.34 7.96
C SER A 71 8.66 -17.82 7.65
N ALA A 72 8.61 -18.21 6.37
CA ALA A 72 8.78 -19.60 5.94
C ALA A 72 10.25 -20.06 5.99
N GLY A 73 11.20 -19.15 6.27
CA GLY A 73 12.62 -19.48 6.42
C GLY A 73 13.29 -19.98 5.13
N TRP A 74 12.68 -19.77 3.96
CA TRP A 74 13.18 -20.27 2.67
C TRP A 74 14.57 -19.77 2.31
N LEU A 75 14.93 -18.58 2.81
CA LEU A 75 16.22 -17.92 2.56
C LEU A 75 17.28 -18.25 3.61
N ASN A 76 16.94 -19.02 4.65
CA ASN A 76 17.81 -19.31 5.79
C ASN A 76 18.55 -20.67 5.67
N ARG A 77 18.84 -21.11 4.44
CA ARG A 77 19.60 -22.33 4.17
C ARG A 77 21.10 -22.05 4.06
#